data_AF-P58574-F1
#
_entry.id   AF-P58574-F1
#
_cell.length_a   1.000
_cell.length_b   1.000
_cell.length_c   1.000
_cell.angle_alpha   90.00
_cell.angle_beta   90.00
_cell.angle_gamma   90.00
#
_symmetry.space_group_name_H-M   'P 1'
#
loop_
_entity.id
_entity.type
_entity.pdbx_description
1 polymer ?
#
loop_
_entity_poly.entity_id
_entity_poly.type
_entity_poly.pdbx_seq_one_letter_code
_entity_poly.pdbx_strand_id
1 'polypeptide(L)'
;MKIFSVALSMLRPVRFLIVAFTCALLFLSSTVPAFAISSYQSEPTEATDQLLETQKATDEVARSAPLGLKEVQKKSNEGLNEVQGAADINKQKRPANSQDSSSVEGDIQNFLEKVTGKN
;
A
#
# COMPACT_ATOMS: atom_id res chain seq x y z
N MET A 1 41.96 45.19 4.20
CA MET A 1 41.55 44.71 2.86
C MET A 1 41.75 43.20 2.64
N LYS A 2 42.89 42.60 3.01
CA LYS A 2 43.17 41.16 2.75
C LYS A 2 42.21 40.15 3.42
N ILE A 3 41.73 40.42 4.65
CA ILE A 3 40.80 39.52 5.35
C ILE A 3 39.41 39.45 4.69
N PHE A 4 38.92 40.59 4.18
CA PHE A 4 37.63 40.66 3.49
C PHE A 4 37.65 39.92 2.15
N SER A 5 38.77 39.98 1.42
CA SER A 5 38.92 39.22 0.17
C SER A 5 38.97 37.71 0.41
N VAL A 6 39.59 37.24 1.51
CA VAL A 6 39.60 35.80 1.85
C VAL A 6 38.19 35.34 2.24
N ALA A 7 37.49 36.09 3.09
CA ALA A 7 36.12 35.77 3.49
C ALA A 7 35.16 35.72 2.29
N LEU A 8 35.26 36.69 1.37
CA LEU A 8 34.45 36.71 0.15
C LEU A 8 34.83 35.58 -0.82
N SER A 9 36.12 35.22 -0.90
CA SER A 9 36.58 34.10 -1.71
C SER A 9 36.08 32.76 -1.17
N MET A 10 35.98 32.60 0.16
CA MET A 10 35.38 31.41 0.79
C MET A 10 33.85 31.33 0.63
N LEU A 11 33.17 32.44 0.38
CA LEU A 11 31.72 32.44 0.14
C LEU A 11 31.34 31.70 -1.15
N ARG A 12 32.21 31.73 -2.17
CA ARG A 12 31.99 31.05 -3.47
C ARG A 12 31.95 29.52 -3.36
N PRO A 13 32.94 28.82 -2.77
CA PRO A 13 32.89 27.37 -2.59
C PRO A 13 31.77 26.95 -1.63
N VAL A 14 31.51 27.71 -0.56
CA VAL A 14 30.40 27.41 0.36
C VAL A 14 29.05 27.46 -0.37
N ARG A 15 28.81 28.48 -1.21
CA ARG A 15 27.59 28.57 -2.03
C ARG A 15 27.47 27.37 -2.98
N PHE A 16 28.57 26.96 -3.62
CA PHE A 16 28.57 25.79 -4.50
C PHE A 16 28.24 24.51 -3.74
N LEU A 17 28.81 24.30 -2.54
CA LEU A 17 28.50 23.14 -1.69
C LEU A 17 27.04 23.10 -1.28
N ILE A 18 26.46 24.24 -0.87
CA ILE A 18 25.03 24.32 -0.51
C ILE A 18 24.15 23.95 -1.71
N VAL A 19 24.45 24.48 -2.90
CA VAL A 19 23.70 24.15 -4.13
C VAL A 19 23.86 22.68 -4.47
N ALA A 20 25.07 22.13 -4.44
CA ALA A 20 25.32 20.72 -4.73
C ALA A 20 24.57 19.80 -3.74
N PHE A 21 24.57 20.13 -2.45
CA PHE A 21 23.83 19.38 -1.43
C PHE A 21 22.32 19.48 -1.62
N THR A 22 21.80 20.66 -1.96
CA THR A 22 20.37 20.86 -2.25
C THR A 22 19.95 20.07 -3.49
N CYS A 23 20.76 20.08 -4.56
CA CYS A 23 20.51 19.28 -5.75
C CYS A 23 20.56 17.78 -5.46
N ALA A 24 21.52 17.33 -4.65
CA ALA A 24 21.61 15.92 -4.24
C ALA A 24 20.38 15.51 -3.40
N LEU A 25 19.93 16.36 -2.47
CA LEU A 25 18.70 16.12 -1.71
C LEU A 25 17.48 16.06 -2.62
N LEU A 26 17.30 17.00 -3.55
CA LEU A 26 16.18 16.96 -4.50
C LEU A 26 16.21 15.70 -5.38
N PHE A 27 17.39 15.30 -5.86
CA PHE A 27 17.55 14.08 -6.64
C PHE A 27 17.18 12.83 -5.84
N LEU A 28 17.70 12.71 -4.61
CA LEU A 28 17.37 11.61 -3.71
C LEU A 28 15.87 11.62 -3.33
N SER A 29 15.29 12.78 -3.02
CA SER A 29 13.86 12.90 -2.70
C SER A 29 12.94 12.61 -3.89
N SER A 30 13.38 12.82 -5.14
CA SER A 30 12.59 12.51 -6.33
C SER A 30 12.67 11.05 -6.76
N THR A 31 13.74 10.34 -6.40
CA THR A 31 13.99 8.94 -6.82
C THR A 31 13.56 7.92 -5.78
N VAL A 32 13.52 8.29 -4.50
CA VAL A 32 13.15 7.39 -3.39
C VAL A 32 11.64 7.10 -3.23
N PRO A 33 10.66 7.90 -3.71
CA PRO A 33 9.24 7.54 -3.55
C PRO A 33 8.88 6.17 -4.12
N ALA A 34 9.59 5.72 -5.17
CA ALA A 34 9.38 4.42 -5.79
C ALA A 34 9.87 3.23 -4.94
N PHE A 35 10.76 3.45 -3.95
CA PHE A 35 11.26 2.38 -3.07
C PHE A 35 10.36 2.11 -1.86
N ALA A 36 9.35 2.94 -1.60
CA ALA A 36 8.37 2.67 -0.55
C ALA A 36 7.41 1.52 -0.94
N ILE A 37 7.38 1.12 -2.22
CA ILE A 37 6.56 0.02 -2.72
C ILE A 37 7.44 -1.25 -2.78
N SER A 38 7.93 -1.68 -1.62
CA SER A 38 8.30 -3.10 -1.44
C SER A 38 7.07 -3.98 -1.23
N SER A 39 5.88 -3.38 -1.09
CA SER A 39 4.61 -4.10 -1.04
C SER A 39 4.32 -4.80 -2.37
N TYR A 40 3.55 -5.89 -2.28
CA TYR A 40 3.07 -6.72 -3.40
C TYR A 40 3.12 -6.02 -4.77
N GLN A 41 4.08 -6.41 -5.60
CA GLN A 41 4.06 -6.04 -7.01
C GLN A 41 2.95 -6.86 -7.68
N SER A 42 1.92 -6.20 -8.20
CA SER A 42 0.96 -6.86 -9.08
C SER A 42 1.71 -7.47 -10.27
N GLU A 43 1.39 -8.70 -10.64
CA GLU A 43 1.98 -9.25 -11.85
C GLU A 43 1.52 -8.40 -13.05
N PRO A 44 2.41 -8.04 -14.01
CA PRO A 44 2.00 -7.28 -15.20
C PRO A 44 0.91 -7.96 -16.02
N THR A 45 0.75 -9.27 -15.86
CA THR A 45 -0.25 -10.13 -16.50
C THR A 45 -1.50 -10.36 -15.66
N GLU A 46 -1.47 -10.04 -14.35
CA GLU A 46 -2.61 -10.18 -13.44
C GLU A 46 -3.54 -8.99 -13.67
N ALA A 47 -4.59 -9.22 -14.48
CA ALA A 47 -5.70 -8.28 -14.57
C ALA A 47 -6.48 -8.26 -13.24
N THR A 48 -7.28 -7.21 -13.01
CA THR A 48 -8.17 -7.17 -11.85
C THR A 48 -9.09 -8.40 -11.83
N ASP A 49 -9.07 -9.15 -10.73
CA ASP A 49 -10.00 -10.25 -10.50
C ASP A 49 -11.44 -9.73 -10.56
N GLN A 50 -12.21 -10.21 -11.54
CA GLN A 50 -13.61 -9.83 -11.68
C GLN A 50 -14.47 -10.63 -10.69
N LEU A 51 -15.15 -9.92 -9.79
CA LEU A 51 -16.07 -10.48 -8.80
C LEU A 51 -17.51 -10.57 -9.35
N LEU A 52 -17.67 -11.23 -10.50
CA LEU A 52 -18.93 -11.26 -11.25
C LEU A 52 -20.06 -11.98 -10.51
N GLU A 53 -19.77 -13.07 -9.79
CA GLU A 53 -20.80 -13.81 -9.05
C GLU A 53 -21.21 -13.04 -7.80
N THR A 54 -20.26 -12.38 -7.14
CA THR A 54 -20.53 -11.45 -6.04
C THR A 54 -21.45 -10.32 -6.50
N GLN A 55 -21.14 -9.71 -7.64
CA GLN A 55 -21.96 -8.64 -8.22
C GLN A 55 -23.36 -9.15 -8.56
N LYS A 56 -23.45 -10.29 -9.26
CA LYS A 56 -24.72 -10.91 -9.63
C LYS A 56 -25.60 -11.23 -8.42
N ALA A 57 -25.03 -11.83 -7.37
CA ALA A 57 -25.75 -12.14 -6.14
C ALA A 57 -26.24 -10.87 -5.43
N THR A 58 -25.42 -9.82 -5.41
CA THR A 58 -25.80 -8.53 -4.83
C THR A 58 -26.92 -7.87 -5.63
N ASP A 59 -26.84 -7.89 -6.96
CA ASP A 59 -27.86 -7.34 -7.86
C ASP A 59 -29.19 -8.12 -7.78
N GLU A 60 -29.13 -9.44 -7.64
CA GLU A 60 -30.31 -10.30 -7.45
C GLU A 60 -31.03 -9.95 -6.14
N VAL A 61 -30.29 -9.82 -5.04
CA VAL A 61 -30.85 -9.43 -3.73
C VAL A 61 -31.38 -8.01 -3.76
N ALA A 62 -30.67 -7.08 -4.42
CA ALA A 62 -31.12 -5.69 -4.55
C ALA A 62 -32.43 -5.53 -5.34
N ARG A 63 -32.76 -6.48 -6.23
CA ARG A 63 -33.97 -6.45 -7.08
C ARG A 63 -35.10 -7.35 -6.58
N SER A 64 -34.88 -8.13 -5.52
CA SER A 64 -35.85 -9.09 -4.99
C SER A 64 -36.45 -8.62 -3.67
N ALA A 65 -37.46 -9.35 -3.20
CA ALA A 65 -37.97 -9.18 -1.84
C ALA A 65 -36.88 -9.55 -0.82
N PRO A 66 -36.96 -9.05 0.43
CA PRO A 66 -36.01 -9.42 1.48
C PRO A 66 -35.85 -10.93 1.61
N LEU A 67 -34.61 -11.38 1.77
CA LEU A 67 -34.27 -12.79 1.86
C LEU A 67 -35.00 -13.48 3.02
N GLY A 68 -35.45 -14.70 2.78
CA GLY A 68 -36.06 -15.52 3.82
C GLY A 68 -35.02 -15.98 4.86
N LEU A 69 -35.43 -16.17 6.11
CA LEU A 69 -34.53 -16.57 7.21
C LEU A 69 -33.70 -17.82 6.90
N LYS A 70 -34.30 -18.82 6.24
CA LYS A 70 -33.62 -20.07 5.90
C LYS A 70 -32.54 -19.85 4.83
N GLU A 71 -32.77 -18.93 3.89
CA GLU A 71 -31.81 -18.58 2.86
C GLU A 71 -30.66 -17.74 3.43
N VAL A 72 -30.98 -16.75 4.27
CA VAL A 72 -30.00 -15.97 5.04
C VAL A 72 -29.09 -16.92 5.81
N GLN A 73 -29.66 -17.84 6.60
CA GLN A 73 -28.87 -18.79 7.38
C GLN A 73 -28.00 -19.70 6.50
N LYS A 74 -28.53 -20.16 5.36
CA LYS A 74 -27.76 -20.97 4.41
C LYS A 74 -26.55 -20.18 3.88
N LYS A 75 -26.77 -18.99 3.32
CA LYS A 75 -25.72 -18.15 2.72
C LYS A 75 -24.71 -17.68 3.76
N SER A 76 -25.14 -17.27 4.95
CA SER A 76 -24.24 -16.91 6.05
C SER A 76 -23.29 -18.06 6.44
N ASN A 77 -23.76 -19.31 6.38
CA ASN A 77 -22.93 -20.48 6.65
C ASN A 77 -21.95 -20.84 5.51
N GLU A 78 -22.13 -20.29 4.30
CA GLU A 78 -21.22 -20.52 3.17
C GLU A 78 -19.93 -19.69 3.27
N GLY A 79 -19.94 -18.59 4.06
CA GLY A 79 -18.72 -18.07 4.68
C GLY A 79 -18.34 -16.61 4.41
N LEU A 80 -18.92 -15.90 3.44
CA LEU A 80 -18.70 -14.44 3.29
C LEU A 80 -19.78 -13.64 4.02
N ASN A 81 -21.05 -13.83 3.65
CA ASN A 81 -22.23 -13.18 4.25
C ASN A 81 -23.54 -13.77 3.71
N GLU A 82 -24.67 -13.25 4.18
CA GLU A 82 -26.04 -13.64 3.82
C GLU A 82 -26.46 -13.31 2.37
N VAL A 83 -25.72 -12.45 1.67
CA VAL A 83 -26.04 -12.03 0.29
C VAL A 83 -25.23 -12.85 -0.71
N GLN A 84 -23.91 -12.86 -0.52
CA GLN A 84 -22.92 -13.39 -1.44
C GLN A 84 -22.60 -14.87 -1.18
N GLY A 85 -22.85 -15.39 0.04
CA GLY A 85 -22.54 -16.76 0.40
C GLY A 85 -21.04 -17.05 0.25
N ALA A 86 -20.66 -17.92 -0.69
CA ALA A 86 -19.27 -18.17 -1.07
C ALA A 86 -18.91 -17.64 -2.48
N ALA A 87 -19.71 -16.74 -3.06
CA ALA A 87 -19.47 -16.19 -4.39
C ALA A 87 -18.08 -15.55 -4.49
N ASP A 88 -17.30 -15.95 -5.51
CA ASP A 88 -15.93 -15.48 -5.74
C ASP A 88 -15.00 -15.56 -4.52
N ILE A 89 -15.29 -16.42 -3.54
CA ILE A 89 -14.49 -16.55 -2.30
C ILE A 89 -13.00 -16.79 -2.56
N ASN A 90 -12.68 -17.48 -3.65
CA ASN A 90 -11.30 -17.80 -4.06
C ASN A 90 -10.57 -16.61 -4.69
N LYS A 91 -11.29 -15.57 -5.13
CA LYS A 91 -10.74 -14.34 -5.70
C LYS A 91 -10.57 -13.23 -4.65
N GLN A 92 -11.14 -13.41 -3.46
CA GLN A 92 -11.02 -12.44 -2.38
C GLN A 92 -9.78 -12.70 -1.54
N LYS A 93 -9.02 -11.62 -1.25
CA LYS A 93 -7.93 -11.66 -0.27
C LYS A 93 -8.52 -11.66 1.15
N ARG A 94 -8.09 -12.60 1.96
CA ARG A 94 -8.50 -12.85 3.36
C ARG A 94 -7.25 -13.08 4.19
N PRO A 95 -7.30 -12.88 5.52
CA PRO A 95 -6.15 -13.16 6.37
C PRO A 95 -5.55 -14.54 6.09
N ALA A 96 -6.37 -15.58 5.98
CA ALA A 96 -5.91 -16.95 5.75
C ALA A 96 -5.14 -17.19 4.43
N ASN A 97 -5.36 -16.39 3.38
CA ASN A 97 -4.68 -16.55 2.08
C ASN A 97 -3.75 -15.36 1.72
N SER A 98 -3.55 -14.42 2.65
CA SER A 98 -2.77 -13.20 2.45
C SER A 98 -1.68 -13.04 3.52
N GLN A 99 -1.15 -14.16 4.02
CA GLN A 99 -0.11 -14.19 5.06
C GLN A 99 1.21 -13.59 4.58
N ASP A 100 1.46 -13.57 3.27
CA ASP A 100 2.66 -12.97 2.69
C ASP A 100 2.56 -11.44 2.54
N SER A 101 1.40 -10.83 2.83
CA SER A 101 1.23 -9.38 2.79
C SER A 101 1.71 -8.75 4.10
N SER A 102 2.63 -7.78 4.00
CA SER A 102 2.88 -6.87 5.11
C SER A 102 1.68 -5.92 5.29
N SER A 103 1.36 -5.61 6.55
CA SER A 103 0.52 -4.46 6.85
C SER A 103 1.38 -3.20 6.90
N VAL A 104 0.78 -2.04 6.62
CA VAL A 104 1.46 -0.74 6.77
C VAL A 104 2.02 -0.60 8.20
N GLU A 105 1.27 -1.05 9.20
CA GLU A 105 1.70 -1.08 10.59
C GLU A 105 2.94 -1.98 10.79
N GLY A 106 2.92 -3.20 10.24
CA GLY A 106 4.04 -4.13 10.30
C GLY A 106 5.29 -3.60 9.60
N ASP A 107 5.14 -2.91 8.47
CA ASP A 107 6.26 -2.28 7.77
C ASP A 107 6.88 -1.13 8.58
N ILE A 108 6.04 -0.30 9.21
CA ILE A 108 6.51 0.78 10.08
C ILE A 108 7.16 0.21 11.34
N GLN A 109 6.58 -0.81 11.96
CA GLN A 109 7.14 -1.47 13.13
C GLN A 109 8.51 -2.08 12.79
N ASN A 110 8.61 -2.87 11.71
CA ASN A 110 9.87 -3.44 11.23
C ASN A 110 10.93 -2.36 10.96
N PHE A 111 10.52 -1.21 10.39
CA PHE A 111 11.43 -0.09 10.16
C PHE A 111 11.91 0.52 11.49
N LEU A 112 11.00 0.78 12.42
CA LEU A 112 11.33 1.35 13.73
C LEU A 112 12.21 0.41 14.55
N GLU A 113 11.95 -0.90 14.53
CA GLU A 113 12.79 -1.92 15.18
C GLU A 113 14.21 -1.93 14.60
N LYS A 114 14.35 -1.91 13.26
CA LYS A 114 15.66 -1.81 12.58
C LYS A 114 16.43 -0.54 12.95
N VAL A 115 15.76 0.60 13.08
CA VAL A 115 16.40 1.89 13.42
C VAL A 115 16.72 1.99 14.90
N THR A 116 15.87 1.46 15.78
CA THR A 116 16.04 1.56 17.24
C THR A 116 16.86 0.43 17.85
N GLY A 117 17.11 -0.65 17.11
CA GLY A 117 17.90 -1.78 17.59
C GLY A 117 17.16 -2.66 18.62
N LYS A 118 15.85 -2.50 18.76
CA LYS A 118 15.00 -3.43 19.50
C LYS A 118 14.78 -4.66 18.59
N ASN A 119 15.56 -5.72 18.83
CA ASN A 119 15.13 -7.07 18.45
C ASN A 119 14.23 -7.63 19.55
#